data_AF-A0A822LAN9-F1
#
_entry.id   AF-A0A822LAN9-F1
#
_cell.length_a   1.000
_cell.length_b   1.000
_cell.length_c   1.000
_cell.angle_alpha   90.00
_cell.angle_beta   90.00
_cell.angle_gamma   90.00
#
_symmetry.space_group_name_H-M   'P 1'
#
loop_
_entity.id
_entity.type
_entity.pdbx_description
1 polymer ?
#
loop_
_entity_poly.entity_id
_entity_poly.type
_entity_poly.pdbx_seq_one_letter_code
_entity_poly.pdbx_strand_id
1 'polypeptide(L)' 'MLRLIQELDSVPSQYLKKLVNTDDIWEVRVQVGNNIFRLLGFFGENDLIILTNGFAKKTQKTPS' A
#
# COMPACT_ATOMS: atom_id res chain seq x y z
N MET A 1 12.50 -19.67 10.54
CA MET A 1 12.82 -18.39 9.87
C MET A 1 11.66 -17.43 10.12
N LEU A 2 11.69 -16.71 11.24
CA LEU A 2 10.57 -15.88 11.75
C LEU A 2 11.04 -14.48 12.21
N ARG A 3 12.23 -14.04 11.78
CA ARG A 3 12.83 -12.77 12.24
C ARG A 3 12.58 -11.56 11.34
N LEU A 4 12.15 -11.76 10.09
CA LEU A 4 12.10 -10.65 9.12
C LEU A 4 10.91 -9.68 9.30
N ILE A 5 9.94 -10.02 10.17
CA ILE A 5 8.75 -9.19 10.40
C ILE A 5 8.89 -8.33 11.69
N GLN A 6 9.91 -8.58 12.51
CA GLN A 6 10.16 -7.80 13.74
C GLN A 6 11.12 -6.60 13.55
N GLU A 7 11.82 -6.49 12.41
CA GLU A 7 12.88 -5.48 12.19
C GLU A 7 12.49 -4.33 11.24
N LEU A 8 11.21 -4.15 10.93
CA LEU A 8 10.76 -2.97 10.18
C LEU A 8 10.16 -1.95 11.14
N ASP A 9 11.03 -1.20 11.83
CA ASP A 9 10.69 -0.04 12.69
C ASP A 9 9.89 1.05 11.94
N SER A 10 9.88 1.00 10.60
CA SER A 10 9.08 1.87 9.75
C SER A 10 8.65 1.10 8.50
N VAL A 11 7.37 1.17 8.15
CA VAL A 11 6.88 0.58 6.89
C VAL A 11 7.64 1.24 5.74
N PRO A 12 8.39 0.49 4.92
CA PRO A 12 9.16 1.09 3.83
C PRO A 12 8.22 1.91 2.94
N SER A 13 8.70 3.07 2.48
CA SER A 13 7.94 3.96 1.58
C SER A 13 7.52 3.29 0.27
N GLN A 14 8.11 2.14 -0.03
CA GLN A 14 7.75 1.25 -1.14
C GLN A 14 6.38 0.56 -0.94
N TYR A 15 5.95 0.35 0.31
CA TYR A 15 4.70 -0.32 0.66
C TYR A 15 3.63 0.64 1.20
N LEU A 16 4.04 1.72 1.86
CA LEU A 16 3.13 2.73 2.40
C LEU A 16 3.66 4.13 2.06
N LYS A 17 2.93 4.87 1.25
CA LYS A 17 3.34 6.19 0.78
C LYS A 17 2.25 7.22 1.08
N LYS A 18 2.59 8.25 1.86
CA LYS A 18 1.75 9.43 1.98
C LYS A 18 1.69 10.16 0.63
N LEU A 19 0.50 10.46 0.14
CA LEU A 19 0.33 11.26 -1.06
C LEU A 19 0.54 12.74 -0.71
N VAL A 20 1.25 13.44 -1.57
CA VAL A 20 1.48 14.89 -1.45
C VAL A 20 0.32 15.62 -2.12
N ASN A 21 -0.08 16.78 -1.57
CA ASN A 21 -1.23 17.57 -2.02
C ASN A 21 -2.60 16.87 -1.85
N THR A 22 -2.73 16.02 -0.83
CA THR A 22 -3.99 15.41 -0.40
C THR A 22 -4.17 15.56 1.10
N ASP A 23 -5.41 15.62 1.56
CA ASP A 23 -5.78 15.70 3.00
C ASP A 23 -5.50 14.38 3.72
N ASP A 24 -4.22 14.09 3.98
CA ASP A 24 -3.74 12.91 4.70
C ASP A 24 -4.12 11.55 4.09
N ILE A 25 -4.15 11.49 2.75
CA ILE A 25 -4.33 10.22 2.04
C ILE A 25 -2.99 9.47 1.95
N TRP A 26 -3.07 8.17 2.21
CA TRP A 26 -2.00 7.20 2.14
C TRP A 26 -2.31 6.15 1.08
N GLU A 27 -1.28 5.83 0.30
CA GLU A 27 -1.29 4.76 -0.70
C GLU A 27 -0.56 3.54 -0.12
N VAL A 28 -1.29 2.45 0.08
CA VAL A 28 -0.73 1.13 0.40
C VAL A 28 -0.53 0.36 -0.90
N ARG A 29 0.68 -0.15 -1.11
CA ARG A 29 1.06 -0.94 -2.29
C ARG A 29 1.20 -2.40 -1.89
N VAL A 30 0.34 -3.24 -2.46
CA VAL A 30 0.31 -4.67 -2.19
C VAL A 30 0.62 -5.42 -3.48
N GLN A 31 1.57 -6.35 -3.45
CA GLN A 31 1.87 -7.24 -4.57
C GLN A 31 1.66 -8.69 -4.14
N VAL A 32 0.80 -9.41 -4.85
CA VAL A 32 0.51 -10.82 -4.63
C VAL A 32 0.76 -11.57 -5.93
N GLY A 33 1.89 -12.29 -6.01
CA GLY A 33 2.37 -12.88 -7.26
C GLY A 33 2.61 -11.81 -8.32
N ASN A 34 1.95 -11.94 -9.48
CA ASN A 34 2.00 -10.97 -10.57
C ASN A 34 0.92 -9.87 -10.47
N ASN A 35 0.04 -9.94 -9.47
CA ASN A 35 -1.01 -8.96 -9.29
C ASN A 35 -0.52 -7.83 -8.38
N ILE A 36 -0.68 -6.59 -8.83
CA ILE A 36 -0.34 -5.40 -8.05
C ILE A 36 -1.64 -4.69 -7.70
N PHE A 37 -1.84 -4.40 -6.43
CA PHE A 37 -2.96 -3.65 -5.90
C PHE A 37 -2.46 -2.38 -5.24
N ARG A 38 -3.27 -1.34 -5.35
CA ARG A 38 -3.08 -0.10 -4.61
C ARG A 38 -4.34 0.18 -3.82
N LEU A 39 -4.17 0.37 -2.52
CA LEU A 39 -5.24 0.73 -1.61
C LEU A 39 -5.01 2.18 -1.19
N LEU A 40 -6.05 3.00 -1.22
CA LEU A 40 -6.03 4.36 -0.71
C LEU A 40 -6.79 4.41 0.60
N GLY A 41 -6.25 5.16 1.56
CA GLY A 41 -6.84 5.29 2.88
C GLY A 41 -6.23 6.44 3.66
N PHE A 42 -6.59 6.56 4.92
CA PHE A 42 -6.05 7.56 5.83
C PHE A 42 -5.89 6.96 7.23
N PHE A 43 -5.04 7.57 8.06
CA PHE A 43 -4.93 7.18 9.46
C PHE A 43 -6.02 7.88 10.28
N GLY A 44 -6.76 7.08 11.05
CA GLY A 44 -7.64 7.54 12.12
C GLY A 44 -6.93 7.53 13.46
N GLU A 45 -7.73 7.59 14.53
CA GLU A 45 -7.22 7.56 15.90
C GLU A 45 -6.53 6.22 16.24
N ASN A 46 -5.53 6.26 17.13
CA ASN A 46 -4.80 5.09 17.64
C ASN A 46 -4.08 4.26 16.57
N ASP A 47 -3.43 4.92 15.60
CA ASP A 47 -2.69 4.27 14.51
C ASP A 47 -3.54 3.34 13.61
N LEU A 48 -4.87 3.51 13.66
CA LEU A 48 -5.79 2.75 12.82
C LEU A 48 -5.77 3.28 11.38
N ILE A 49 -5.39 2.45 10.41
CA ILE A 49 -5.50 2.80 8.99
C ILE A 49 -6.85 2.37 8.41
N ILE A 50 -7.59 3.32 7.84
CA ILE A 50 -8.88 3.08 7.18
C ILE A 50 -8.67 3.12 5.67
N LEU A 51 -8.88 1.99 4.99
CA LEU A 51 -8.73 1.87 3.54
C LEU A 51 -10.10 2.00 2.86
N THR A 52 -10.30 3.04 2.06
CA THR A 52 -11.60 3.39 1.46
C THR A 52 -11.70 2.99 0.00
N ASN A 53 -10.58 2.81 -0.69
CA ASN A 53 -10.56 2.44 -2.09
C ASN A 53 -9.44 1.43 -2.38
N GLY A 54 -9.68 0.49 -3.29
CA GLY A 54 -8.68 -0.46 -3.73
C GLY A 54 -8.81 -0.73 -5.22
N PHE A 55 -7.73 -0.54 -5.97
CA PHE A 55 -7.68 -0.85 -7.39
C PHE A 55 -6.55 -1.81 -7.71
N ALA A 56 -6.86 -2.82 -8.50
CA ALA A 56 -5.86 -3.66 -9.13
C ALA A 56 -5.23 -2.87 -10.28
N LYS A 57 -3.90 -2.74 -10.28
CA LYS A 57 -3.17 -2.33 -11.47
C LYS A 57 -3.35 -3.46 -12.49
N LYS A 58 -4.26 -3.29 -13.45
CA LYS A 58 -4.34 -4.21 -14.60
C LYS A 58 -2.96 -4.22 -15.25
N THR A 59 -2.30 -5.38 -15.21
CA THR A 59 -1.08 -5.59 -15.99
C THR A 59 -1.44 -5.35 -17.44
N GLN A 60 -0.80 -4.39 -18.09
CA GLN A 60 -0.92 -4.24 -19.54
C GLN A 60 -0.32 -5.51 -20.14
N LYS A 61 -1.17 -6.49 -20.46
CA LYS A 61 -0.80 -7.59 -21.35
C LYS A 61 -0.85 -7.00 -22.74
N THR A 62 0.30 -6.63 -23.29
CA THR A 62 0.41 -6.38 -24.72
C THR A 62 0.01 -7.68 -25.41
N PRO A 63 -1.03 -7.71 -26.25
CA PRO A 63 -1.33 -8.89 -27.05
C PRO A 63 -0.15 -9.09 -28.01
N SER A 64 0.36 -10.31 -28.08
CA SER A 64 1.22 -10.76 -29.17
C SER A 64 0.37 -11.09 -30.39
#